data_AF-A0A951FEJ3-F1
#
_entry.id   AF-A0A951FEJ3-F1
#
_cell.length_a   1.000
_cell.length_b   1.000
_cell.length_c   1.000
_cell.angle_alpha   90.00
_cell.angle_beta   90.00
_cell.angle_gamma   90.00
#
_symmetry.space_group_name_H-M   'P 1'
#
loop_
_entity.id
_entity.type
_entity.pdbx_description
1 polymer ?
#
loop_
_entity_poly.entity_id
_entity_poly.type
_entity_poly.pdbx_seq_one_letter_code
_entity_poly.pdbx_strand_id
1 'polypeptide(L)'
;MPLYSDYERIRYDDPSLQAEFQRLVQEVAAAERARAPIQEQHRRAESDMDTGVASESDFRSVDRQYIQANNTIAAAKKKVDEFLGRFKNFRVD
;
A
#
# COMPACT_ATOMS: atom_id res chain seq x y z
N MET A 1 -1.54 -12.54 0.72
CA MET A 1 -0.16 -12.29 1.20
C MET A 1 0.17 -10.83 0.92
N PRO A 2 0.85 -10.11 1.81
CA PRO A 2 1.21 -8.73 1.54
C PRO A 2 2.30 -8.68 0.45
N LEU A 3 2.30 -7.62 -0.36
CA LEU A 3 3.16 -7.49 -1.55
C LEU A 3 4.58 -6.98 -1.19
N TYR A 4 5.00 -7.08 0.07
CA TYR A 4 6.34 -6.64 0.53
C TYR A 4 7.50 -7.40 -0.06
N SER A 5 7.22 -8.57 -0.63
CA SER A 5 8.23 -9.49 -1.13
C SER A 5 9.15 -8.88 -2.18
N ASP A 6 8.70 -7.84 -2.90
CA ASP A 6 9.51 -7.17 -3.92
C ASP A 6 10.70 -6.38 -3.33
N TYR A 7 10.62 -5.96 -2.07
CA TYR A 7 11.64 -5.12 -1.43
C TYR A 7 12.53 -5.85 -0.40
N GLU A 8 12.14 -7.05 0.03
CA GLU A 8 12.83 -7.80 1.11
C GLU A 8 14.27 -8.19 0.78
N ARG A 9 14.57 -8.30 -0.51
CA ARG A 9 15.89 -8.69 -1.05
C ARG A 9 16.83 -7.51 -1.26
N ILE A 10 16.34 -6.28 -1.15
CA ILE A 10 17.15 -5.08 -1.42
C ILE A 10 17.95 -4.71 -0.18
N ARG A 11 19.27 -4.55 -0.36
CA ARG A 11 20.23 -4.20 0.70
C ARG A 11 21.18 -3.10 0.28
N TYR A 12 21.39 -2.14 1.17
CA TYR A 12 22.41 -1.11 1.06
C TYR A 12 23.57 -1.41 2.02
N ASP A 13 24.79 -1.16 1.55
CA ASP A 13 26.00 -1.24 2.38
C ASP A 13 26.13 -0.06 3.34
N ASP A 14 25.59 1.10 2.95
CA ASP A 14 25.48 2.25 3.83
C ASP A 14 24.33 2.03 4.84
N PRO A 15 24.62 2.01 6.15
CA PRO A 15 23.61 1.74 7.17
C PRO A 15 22.54 2.83 7.26
N SER A 16 22.85 4.07 6.89
CA SER A 16 21.90 5.18 6.87
C SER A 16 20.92 5.02 5.72
N LEU A 17 21.42 4.67 4.52
CA LEU A 17 20.56 4.36 3.36
C LEU A 17 19.70 3.12 3.63
N GLN A 18 20.26 2.09 4.26
CA GLN A 18 19.52 0.89 4.62
C GLN A 18 18.38 1.20 5.59
N ALA A 19 18.62 2.03 6.61
CA ALA A 19 17.61 2.43 7.58
C ALA A 19 16.50 3.28 6.94
N GLU A 20 16.85 4.20 6.03
CA GLU A 20 15.88 5.01 5.29
C GLU A 20 15.03 4.15 4.35
N PHE A 21 15.66 3.26 3.59
CA PHE A 21 14.97 2.30 2.74
C PHE A 21 13.98 1.44 3.55
N GLN A 22 14.41 0.88 4.69
CA GLN A 22 13.54 0.09 5.56
C GLN A 22 12.35 0.90 6.09
N ARG A 23 12.53 2.18 6.40
CA ARG A 23 11.42 3.06 6.79
C ARG A 23 10.41 3.23 5.66
N LEU A 24 10.87 3.47 4.43
CA LEU A 24 9.98 3.60 3.27
C LEU A 24 9.22 2.29 3.00
N VAL A 25 9.90 1.14 3.10
CA VAL A 25 9.26 -0.18 2.99
C VAL A 25 8.23 -0.39 4.10
N GLN A 26 8.50 0.05 5.33
CA GLN A 26 7.53 0.03 6.44
C GLN A 26 6.38 1.04 6.28
N GLU A 27 6.53 2.10 5.49
CA GLU A 27 5.40 2.97 5.13
C GLU A 27 4.46 2.24 4.17
N VAL A 28 5.01 1.56 3.15
CA VAL A 28 4.21 0.66 2.30
C VAL A 28 3.59 -0.40 3.20
N ALA A 29 4.37 -0.98 4.11
CA ALA A 29 4.02 -1.68 5.38
C ALA A 29 2.62 -1.43 5.95
N ALA A 30 2.54 -0.21 6.45
CA ALA A 30 1.38 0.29 7.13
C ALA A 30 0.23 0.55 6.16
N ALA A 31 0.51 1.08 4.96
CA ALA A 31 -0.51 1.42 3.99
C ALA A 31 -1.28 0.19 3.49
N GLU A 32 -0.62 -0.93 3.17
CA GLU A 32 -1.34 -2.14 2.74
C GLU A 32 -2.13 -2.78 3.89
N ARG A 33 -1.59 -2.77 5.11
CA ARG A 33 -2.32 -3.23 6.31
C ARG A 33 -3.55 -2.38 6.60
N ALA A 34 -3.44 -1.05 6.43
CA ALA A 34 -4.56 -0.13 6.60
C ALA A 34 -5.64 -0.31 5.52
N ARG A 35 -5.27 -0.73 4.30
CA ARG A 35 -6.25 -1.06 3.25
C ARG A 35 -7.05 -2.32 3.57
N ALA A 36 -6.48 -3.31 4.25
CA ALA A 36 -7.14 -4.59 4.49
C ALA A 36 -8.58 -4.49 5.06
N PRO A 37 -8.85 -3.73 6.15
CA PRO A 37 -10.21 -3.54 6.65
C PRO A 37 -11.12 -2.78 5.67
N ILE A 38 -10.57 -1.79 4.94
CA ILE A 38 -11.32 -1.01 3.94
C ILE A 38 -11.72 -1.90 2.76
N GLN A 39 -10.85 -2.81 2.34
CA GLN A 39 -11.16 -3.78 1.29
C GLN A 39 -12.28 -4.74 1.70
N GLU A 40 -12.30 -5.16 2.97
CA GLU A 40 -13.39 -5.99 3.50
C GLU A 40 -14.71 -5.21 3.54
N GLN A 41 -14.68 -3.94 3.96
CA GLN A 41 -15.85 -3.07 3.94
C GLN A 41 -16.36 -2.82 2.51
N HIS A 42 -15.43 -2.61 1.56
CA HIS A 42 -15.77 -2.42 0.14
C HIS A 42 -16.45 -3.65 -0.43
N ARG A 43 -15.92 -4.85 -0.20
CA ARG A 43 -16.55 -6.11 -0.65
C ARG A 43 -17.95 -6.31 -0.04
N ARG A 44 -18.14 -5.96 1.24
CA ARG A 44 -19.46 -6.03 1.88
C ARG A 44 -20.42 -5.02 1.25
N ALA A 45 -19.98 -3.80 1.03
CA ALA A 45 -20.79 -2.77 0.39
C ALA A 45 -21.17 -3.16 -1.06
N GLU A 46 -20.28 -3.82 -1.81
CA GLU A 46 -20.62 -4.40 -3.13
C GLU A 46 -21.73 -5.46 -3.01
N SER A 47 -21.64 -6.36 -2.03
CA SER A 47 -22.65 -7.38 -1.78
C SER A 47 -24.00 -6.81 -1.31
N ASP A 48 -23.97 -5.76 -0.48
CA ASP A 48 -25.18 -5.11 0.03
C ASP A 48 -25.87 -4.28 -1.07
N MET A 49 -25.11 -3.75 -2.04
CA MET A 49 -25.65 -3.12 -3.24
C MET A 49 -26.35 -4.13 -4.15
N ASP A 50 -25.73 -5.29 -4.38
CA ASP A 50 -26.29 -6.35 -5.24
C ASP A 50 -27.60 -6.92 -4.67
N THR A 51 -27.71 -6.97 -3.34
CA THR A 51 -28.92 -7.44 -2.63
C THR A 51 -29.95 -6.33 -2.36
N GLY A 52 -29.66 -5.07 -2.74
CA GLY A 52 -30.55 -3.92 -2.54
C GLY A 52 -30.67 -3.44 -1.08
N VAL A 53 -29.77 -3.88 -0.21
CA VAL A 53 -29.72 -3.51 1.22
C VAL A 53 -29.04 -2.15 1.43
N ALA A 54 -28.01 -1.84 0.63
CA ALA A 54 -27.29 -0.58 0.70
C ALA A 54 -27.76 0.43 -0.35
N SER A 55 -27.66 1.71 -0.02
CA SER A 55 -27.88 2.78 -1.00
C SER A 55 -26.61 3.03 -1.82
N GLU A 56 -26.77 3.54 -3.05
CA GLU A 56 -25.65 3.92 -3.91
C GLU A 56 -24.74 4.97 -3.23
N SER A 57 -25.31 5.83 -2.39
CA SER A 57 -24.56 6.83 -1.61
C SER A 57 -23.62 6.17 -0.59
N ASP A 58 -24.08 5.11 0.08
CA ASP A 58 -23.28 4.38 1.07
C ASP A 58 -22.13 3.65 0.38
N PHE A 59 -22.42 2.98 -0.74
CA PHE A 59 -21.40 2.33 -1.55
C PHE A 59 -20.34 3.32 -2.05
N ARG A 60 -20.74 4.45 -2.62
CA ARG A 60 -19.81 5.51 -3.08
C ARG A 60 -18.93 6.05 -1.95
N SER A 61 -19.43 6.06 -0.71
CA SER A 61 -18.62 6.48 0.44
C SER A 61 -17.49 5.50 0.73
N VAL A 62 -17.79 4.21 0.73
CA VAL A 62 -16.79 3.14 0.96
C VAL A 62 -15.83 3.05 -0.23
N ASP A 63 -16.32 3.19 -1.45
CA ASP A 63 -15.52 3.21 -2.68
C ASP A 63 -14.47 4.33 -2.68
N ARG A 64 -14.85 5.55 -2.27
CA ARG A 64 -13.88 6.65 -2.10
C ARG A 64 -12.79 6.33 -1.09
N GLN A 65 -13.13 5.70 0.04
CA GLN A 65 -12.15 5.29 1.04
C GLN A 65 -11.20 4.22 0.48
N TYR A 66 -11.73 3.28 -0.30
CA TYR A 66 -10.94 2.25 -0.96
C TYR A 66 -9.96 2.85 -1.99
N ILE A 67 -10.43 3.79 -2.83
CA ILE A 67 -9.59 4.53 -3.78
C ILE A 67 -8.50 5.31 -3.05
N GLN A 68 -8.84 6.02 -1.96
CA GLN A 68 -7.87 6.78 -1.17
C GLN A 68 -6.79 5.87 -0.55
N ALA A 69 -7.17 4.70 -0.04
CA ALA A 69 -6.23 3.73 0.50
C ALA A 69 -5.27 3.20 -0.59
N ASN A 70 -5.80 2.92 -1.79
CA ASN A 70 -4.97 2.54 -2.93
C ASN A 70 -4.01 3.64 -3.37
N ASN A 71 -4.47 4.90 -3.42
CA ASN A 71 -3.63 6.05 -3.74
C ASN A 71 -2.52 6.24 -2.69
N THR A 72 -2.80 5.96 -1.42
CA THR A 72 -1.79 6.02 -0.34
C THR A 72 -0.71 4.97 -0.54
N ILE A 73 -1.10 3.73 -0.87
CA ILE A 73 -0.14 2.66 -1.20
C ILE A 73 0.70 3.03 -2.41
N ALA A 74 0.07 3.55 -3.48
CA ALA A 74 0.78 3.95 -4.69
C ALA A 74 1.79 5.07 -4.41
N ALA A 75 1.41 6.06 -3.60
CA ALA A 75 2.31 7.12 -3.18
C ALA A 75 3.49 6.58 -2.35
N ALA A 76 3.25 5.65 -1.42
CA ALA A 76 4.31 5.03 -0.63
C ALA A 76 5.27 4.21 -1.51
N LYS A 77 4.76 3.42 -2.46
CA LYS A 77 5.58 2.68 -3.42
C LYS A 77 6.41 3.62 -4.30
N LYS A 78 5.81 4.72 -4.78
CA LYS A 78 6.52 5.73 -5.55
C LYS A 78 7.71 6.32 -4.79
N LYS A 79 7.60 6.58 -3.49
CA LYS A 79 8.74 7.04 -2.68
C LYS A 79 9.86 6.00 -2.64
N VAL A 80 9.52 4.72 -2.53
CA VAL A 80 10.50 3.62 -2.60
C VAL A 80 11.18 3.62 -3.96
N ASP A 81 10.42 3.71 -5.05
CA ASP A 81 10.96 3.75 -6.42
C ASP A 81 11.89 4.96 -6.65
N GLU A 82 11.50 6.14 -6.16
CA GLU A 82 12.32 7.35 -6.21
C GLU A 82 13.63 7.18 -5.41
N PHE A 83 13.55 6.55 -4.24
CA PHE A 83 14.72 6.24 -3.41
C PHE A 83 15.68 5.27 -4.14
N LEU A 84 15.16 4.16 -4.68
CA LEU A 84 15.94 3.19 -5.46
C LEU A 84 16.54 3.83 -6.72
N GLY A 85 15.79 4.71 -7.39
CA GLY A 85 16.25 5.45 -8.56
C GLY A 85 17.37 6.43 -8.25
N ARG A 86 17.34 7.06 -7.07
CA ARG A 86 18.37 7.99 -6.58
C ARG A 86 19.61 7.27 -6.07
N PHE A 87 19.43 6.20 -5.29
CA PHE A 87 20.50 5.45 -4.65
C PHE A 87 20.60 4.07 -5.28
N LYS A 88 21.32 3.96 -6.41
CA LYS A 88 21.43 2.72 -7.20
C LYS A 88 22.49 1.73 -6.69
N ASN A 89 23.16 2.06 -5.59
CA ASN A 89 24.22 1.28 -4.97
C ASN A 89 23.69 0.17 -4.04
N PHE A 90 22.47 -0.31 -4.28
CA PHE A 90 21.92 -1.46 -3.56
C PHE A 90 22.30 -2.77 -4.22
N ARG A 91 22.26 -3.83 -3.43
CA ARG A 91 22.35 -5.22 -3.88
C ARG A 91 20.99 -5.89 -3.73
N VAL A 92 20.77 -6.92 -4.51
CA VAL A 92 19.60 -7.79 -4.42
C VAL A 92 20.11 -9.17 -4.02
N ASP A 93 19.77 -9.61 -2.80
CA ASP A 93 20.16 -10.91 -2.23
C ASP A 93 19.11 -12.01 -2.50
#